data_AF-R7GN49-F1
#
_entry.id   AF-R7GN49-F1
#
_cell.length_a   1.000
_cell.length_b   1.000
_cell.length_c   1.000
_cell.angle_alpha   90.00
_cell.angle_beta   90.00
_cell.angle_gamma   90.00
#
_symmetry.space_group_name_H-M   'P 1'
#
loop_
_entity.id
_entity.type
_entity.pdbx_description
1 polymer ?
#
loop_
_entity_poly.entity_id
_entity_poly.type
_entity_poly.pdbx_seq_one_letter_code
_entity_poly.pdbx_strand_id
1 'polypeptide(L)'
;MAQYESQYERMIKQPIPSLILTLALPTTISMLVTNIYNMADTYFVSTVGTSATGAVGIVFGLMAILQAFGFMFGHGAGANISRRLGAKRVEEARIFASTSFFGSLFFCALIAILGIIFLDPLMYLMGSTSTILPYARAYAIFILIAAPAMTLSCVMNNILRYEGQASLAMIGLTSGSIINIFGDYIFMRIFHYVVRD
;
A
#
# COMPACT_ATOMS: atom_id res chain seq x y z
N MET A 1 -25.69 10.98 0.39
CA MET A 1 -25.74 12.41 -0.04
C MET A 1 -25.39 13.35 1.11
N ALA A 2 -26.09 13.27 2.26
CA ALA A 2 -25.81 14.13 3.42
C ALA A 2 -24.33 14.21 3.87
N GLN A 3 -23.60 13.08 3.83
CA GLN A 3 -22.18 13.06 4.20
C GLN A 3 -21.27 13.78 3.19
N TYR A 4 -21.59 13.72 1.88
CA TYR A 4 -20.84 14.45 0.85
C TYR A 4 -21.16 15.96 0.89
N GLU A 5 -22.41 16.33 1.15
CA GLU A 5 -22.79 17.73 1.35
C GLU A 5 -22.12 18.34 2.58
N SER A 6 -22.08 17.61 3.71
CA SER A 6 -21.39 18.05 4.92
C SER A 6 -19.89 18.27 4.69
N GLN A 7 -19.23 17.36 3.97
CA GLN A 7 -17.81 17.53 3.63
C GLN A 7 -17.57 18.67 2.64
N TYR A 8 -18.42 18.82 1.63
CA TYR A 8 -18.36 19.93 0.66
C TYR A 8 -18.49 21.29 1.34
N GLU A 9 -19.49 21.43 2.22
CA GLU A 9 -19.72 22.63 3.04
C GLU A 9 -18.50 22.96 3.92
N ARG A 10 -17.90 21.95 4.55
CA ARG A 10 -16.68 22.12 5.34
C ARG A 10 -15.50 22.60 4.49
N MET A 11 -15.32 22.04 3.29
CA MET A 11 -14.22 22.40 2.39
C MET A 11 -14.35 23.83 1.83
N ILE A 12 -15.56 24.39 1.74
CA ILE A 12 -15.77 25.75 1.21
C ILE A 12 -15.87 26.80 2.32
N LYS A 13 -16.40 26.46 3.49
CA LYS A 13 -16.59 27.43 4.58
C LYS A 13 -15.35 27.61 5.45
N GLN A 14 -14.41 26.66 5.48
CA GLN A 14 -13.20 26.79 6.30
C GLN A 14 -12.14 27.69 5.63
N PRO A 15 -11.42 28.51 6.42
CA PRO A 15 -10.31 29.30 5.90
C PRO A 15 -9.21 28.37 5.37
N ILE A 16 -8.70 28.69 4.17
CA ILE A 16 -7.75 27.87 3.40
C ILE A 16 -6.57 27.36 4.25
N PRO A 17 -5.90 28.18 5.09
CA PRO A 17 -4.76 27.71 5.89
C PRO A 17 -5.14 26.61 6.90
N SER A 18 -6.31 26.74 7.54
CA SER A 18 -6.80 25.77 8.52
C SER A 18 -7.25 24.47 7.85
N LEU A 19 -7.89 24.57 6.68
CA LEU A 19 -8.30 23.41 5.89
C LEU A 19 -7.08 22.61 5.40
N ILE A 20 -6.05 23.30 4.90
CA ILE A 20 -4.78 22.65 4.48
C ILE A 20 -4.17 21.91 5.66
N LEU A 21 -4.02 22.55 6.82
CA LEU A 21 -3.44 21.89 8.01
C LEU A 21 -4.26 20.67 8.45
N THR A 22 -5.59 20.75 8.41
CA THR A 22 -6.47 19.66 8.83
C THR A 22 -6.40 18.45 7.91
N LEU A 23 -6.08 18.62 6.62
CA LEU A 23 -5.88 17.53 5.67
C LEU A 23 -4.42 17.06 5.60
N ALA A 24 -3.47 17.99 5.70
CA ALA A 24 -2.04 17.74 5.58
C ALA A 24 -1.49 17.03 6.83
N LEU A 25 -1.85 17.45 8.04
CA LEU A 25 -1.31 16.85 9.27
C LEU A 25 -1.61 15.34 9.37
N PRO A 26 -2.85 14.87 9.22
CA PRO A 26 -3.13 13.42 9.23
C PRO A 26 -2.41 12.67 8.12
N THR A 27 -2.33 13.27 6.93
CA THR A 27 -1.66 12.70 5.76
C THR A 27 -0.16 12.52 6.02
N THR A 28 0.50 13.53 6.57
CA THR A 28 1.93 13.52 6.92
C THR A 28 2.22 12.50 8.02
N ILE A 29 1.42 12.48 9.10
CA ILE A 29 1.56 11.49 10.17
C ILE A 29 1.42 10.07 9.61
N SER A 30 0.42 9.84 8.77
CA SER A 30 0.22 8.53 8.13
C SER A 30 1.43 8.11 7.32
N MET A 31 2.00 9.00 6.50
CA MET A 31 3.17 8.68 5.68
C MET A 31 4.43 8.46 6.52
N LEU A 32 4.60 9.20 7.62
CA LEU A 32 5.68 8.97 8.57
C LEU A 32 5.57 7.58 9.22
N VAL A 33 4.37 7.18 9.67
CA VAL A 33 4.13 5.85 10.24
C VAL A 33 4.43 4.76 9.22
N THR A 34 3.99 4.90 7.97
CA THR A 34 4.30 3.92 6.91
C THR A 34 5.80 3.82 6.63
N ASN A 35 6.51 4.95 6.61
CA ASN A 35 7.96 4.93 6.40
C ASN A 35 8.69 4.25 7.56
N ILE A 36 8.30 4.53 8.81
CA ILE A 36 8.88 3.87 9.99
C ILE A 36 8.61 2.37 9.94
N TYR A 37 7.39 1.98 9.57
CA TYR A 37 7.00 0.58 9.39
C TYR A 37 7.85 -0.12 8.33
N ASN A 38 7.97 0.47 7.13
CA ASN A 38 8.80 -0.07 6.05
C ASN A 38 10.27 -0.19 6.47
N MET A 39 10.79 0.77 7.24
CA MET A 39 12.17 0.75 7.72
C MET A 39 12.39 -0.35 8.77
N ALA A 40 11.42 -0.54 9.68
CA ALA A 40 11.46 -1.61 10.67
C ALA A 40 11.38 -2.99 10.01
N ASP A 41 10.44 -3.20 9.09
CA ASP A 41 10.30 -4.45 8.32
C ASP A 41 11.59 -4.77 7.55
N THR A 42 12.13 -3.78 6.82
CA THR A 42 13.40 -3.95 6.10
C THR A 42 14.55 -4.32 7.04
N TYR A 43 14.61 -3.73 8.24
CA TYR A 43 15.63 -4.05 9.24
C TYR A 43 15.50 -5.50 9.74
N PHE A 44 14.30 -5.93 10.15
CA PHE A 44 14.07 -7.30 10.63
C PHE A 44 14.31 -8.34 9.54
N VAL A 45 13.97 -8.03 8.30
CA VAL A 45 14.21 -8.94 7.18
C VAL A 45 15.71 -8.99 6.82
N SER A 46 16.46 -7.90 7.06
CA SER A 46 17.91 -7.89 6.81
C SER A 46 18.73 -8.76 7.77
N THR A 47 18.20 -9.14 8.94
CA THR A 47 18.91 -9.90 9.98
C THR A 47 18.79 -11.43 9.84
N VAL A 48 18.06 -11.93 8.84
CA VAL A 48 17.71 -13.37 8.69
C VAL A 48 18.86 -14.22 8.07
N GLY A 49 20.00 -13.61 7.71
CA GLY A 49 21.22 -14.29 7.27
C GLY A 49 21.60 -13.98 5.81
N THR A 50 22.89 -14.08 5.46
CA THR A 50 23.47 -13.51 4.23
C THR A 50 22.78 -13.93 2.91
N SER A 51 22.33 -15.19 2.80
CA SER A 51 21.62 -15.67 1.61
C SER A 51 20.13 -15.24 1.58
N ALA A 52 19.51 -15.15 2.76
CA ALA A 52 18.12 -14.67 2.90
C ALA A 52 18.04 -13.15 2.66
N THR A 53 19.00 -12.38 3.15
CA THR A 53 19.09 -10.93 2.92
C THR A 53 19.25 -10.60 1.42
N GLY A 54 20.03 -11.40 0.68
CA GLY A 54 20.16 -11.25 -0.78
C GLY A 54 18.86 -11.53 -1.53
N ALA A 55 18.12 -12.56 -1.13
CA ALA A 55 16.80 -12.88 -1.69
C ALA A 55 15.78 -11.77 -1.42
N VAL A 56 15.81 -11.19 -0.22
CA VAL A 56 14.90 -10.11 0.17
C VAL A 56 15.14 -8.86 -0.66
N GLY A 57 16.41 -8.48 -0.89
CA GLY A 57 16.72 -7.31 -1.71
C GLY A 57 16.11 -7.38 -3.12
N ILE A 58 16.18 -8.57 -3.75
CA ILE A 58 15.58 -8.85 -5.06
C ILE A 58 14.05 -8.70 -4.99
N VAL A 59 13.45 -9.28 -3.95
CA VAL A 59 12.00 -9.24 -3.73
C VAL A 59 11.51 -7.83 -3.37
N PHE A 60 12.33 -7.00 -2.74
CA PHE A 60 12.03 -5.60 -2.47
C PHE A 60 11.87 -4.80 -3.77
N GLY A 61 12.68 -5.11 -4.80
CA GLY A 61 12.51 -4.57 -6.15
C GLY A 61 11.14 -4.90 -6.74
N LEU A 62 10.69 -6.14 -6.57
CA LEU A 62 9.34 -6.56 -6.98
C LEU A 62 8.25 -5.82 -6.20
N MET A 63 8.39 -5.67 -4.88
CA MET A 63 7.45 -4.90 -4.06
C MET A 63 7.38 -3.43 -4.49
N ALA A 64 8.51 -2.82 -4.86
CA ALA A 64 8.55 -1.45 -5.35
C ALA A 64 7.78 -1.29 -6.67
N ILE A 65 7.90 -2.25 -7.60
CA ILE A 65 7.12 -2.26 -8.85
C ILE A 65 5.62 -2.34 -8.52
N LEU A 66 5.21 -3.27 -7.65
CA LEU A 66 3.82 -3.41 -7.23
C LEU A 66 3.28 -2.13 -6.58
N GLN A 67 4.06 -1.49 -5.70
CA GLN A 67 3.70 -0.21 -5.11
C GLN A 67 3.57 0.90 -6.15
N ALA A 68 4.45 0.95 -7.16
CA ALA A 68 4.35 1.93 -8.24
C ALA A 68 3.01 1.84 -8.99
N PHE A 69 2.53 0.62 -9.27
CA PHE A 69 1.18 0.42 -9.83
C PHE A 69 0.08 0.87 -8.86
N GLY A 70 0.21 0.56 -7.57
CA GLY A 70 -0.73 1.05 -6.55
C GLY A 70 -0.80 2.58 -6.49
N PHE A 71 0.33 3.26 -6.55
CA PHE A 71 0.40 4.72 -6.59
C PHE A 71 -0.16 5.29 -7.90
N MET A 72 0.10 4.63 -9.04
CA MET A 72 -0.46 5.04 -10.34
C MET A 72 -1.99 5.06 -10.29
N PHE A 73 -2.63 4.00 -9.81
CA PHE A 73 -4.09 3.95 -9.69
C PHE A 73 -4.61 4.86 -8.56
N GLY A 74 -3.95 4.88 -7.41
CA GLY A 74 -4.36 5.68 -6.24
C GLY A 74 -4.30 7.18 -6.51
N HIS A 75 -3.14 7.71 -6.89
CA HIS A 75 -2.97 9.13 -7.19
C HIS A 75 -3.60 9.54 -8.52
N GLY A 76 -3.48 8.69 -9.56
CA GLY A 76 -4.02 8.99 -10.89
C GLY A 76 -5.56 9.08 -10.89
N ALA A 77 -6.24 8.15 -10.22
CA ALA A 77 -7.69 8.23 -10.05
C ALA A 77 -8.06 9.30 -9.02
N GLY A 78 -7.34 9.38 -7.91
CA GLY A 78 -7.57 10.36 -6.84
C GLY A 78 -7.61 11.81 -7.32
N ALA A 79 -6.68 12.21 -8.21
CA ALA A 79 -6.68 13.54 -8.80
C ALA A 79 -7.92 13.84 -9.66
N ASN A 80 -8.50 12.82 -10.31
CA ASN A 80 -9.75 12.98 -11.05
C ASN A 80 -10.96 13.04 -10.10
N ILE A 81 -10.97 12.20 -9.06
CA ILE A 81 -12.01 12.17 -8.03
C ILE A 81 -12.12 13.53 -7.34
N SER A 82 -11.00 14.11 -6.90
CA SER A 82 -11.01 15.41 -6.20
C SER A 82 -11.57 16.54 -7.06
N ARG A 83 -11.23 16.59 -8.35
CA ARG A 83 -11.77 17.58 -9.31
C ARG A 83 -13.27 17.42 -9.51
N ARG A 84 -13.77 16.19 -9.66
CA ARG A 84 -15.20 15.93 -9.88
C ARG A 84 -16.03 16.21 -8.62
N LEU A 85 -15.50 15.86 -7.43
CA LEU A 85 -16.11 16.23 -6.16
C LEU A 85 -16.17 17.75 -5.98
N GLY A 86 -15.11 18.48 -6.33
CA GLY A 86 -15.12 19.95 -6.33
C GLY A 86 -16.17 20.56 -7.26
N ALA A 87 -16.45 19.90 -8.39
CA ALA A 87 -17.49 20.30 -9.34
C ALA A 87 -18.91 19.80 -8.97
N LYS A 88 -19.12 19.27 -7.76
CA LYS A 88 -20.38 18.64 -7.29
C LYS A 88 -20.83 17.43 -8.13
N ARG A 89 -19.94 16.82 -8.92
CA ARG A 89 -20.24 15.65 -9.76
C ARG A 89 -19.93 14.35 -9.02
N VAL A 90 -20.68 14.10 -7.94
CA VAL A 90 -20.44 12.98 -7.01
C VAL A 90 -20.55 11.63 -7.71
N GLU A 91 -21.52 11.46 -8.61
CA GLU A 91 -21.71 10.17 -9.30
C GLU A 91 -20.54 9.86 -10.23
N GLU A 92 -20.02 10.85 -10.94
CA GLU A 92 -18.82 10.68 -11.77
C GLU A 92 -17.60 10.34 -10.91
N ALA A 93 -17.43 11.01 -9.77
CA ALA A 93 -16.35 10.68 -8.82
C ALA A 93 -16.44 9.23 -8.32
N ARG A 94 -17.64 8.74 -8.02
CA ARG A 94 -17.90 7.35 -7.62
C ARG A 94 -17.56 6.35 -8.73
N ILE A 95 -17.88 6.67 -9.98
CA ILE A 95 -17.52 5.85 -11.14
C ILE A 95 -15.99 5.76 -11.25
N PHE A 96 -15.27 6.88 -11.11
CA PHE A 96 -13.80 6.88 -11.12
C PHE A 96 -13.21 6.05 -9.98
N ALA A 97 -13.72 6.18 -8.75
CA ALA A 97 -13.27 5.40 -7.60
C ALA A 97 -13.51 3.88 -7.79
N SER A 98 -14.68 3.51 -8.32
CA SER A 98 -15.00 2.10 -8.57
C SER A 98 -14.13 1.53 -9.71
N THR A 99 -13.95 2.31 -10.78
CA THR A 99 -13.13 1.91 -11.93
C THR A 99 -11.67 1.75 -11.55
N SER A 100 -11.12 2.64 -10.72
CA SER A 100 -9.74 2.51 -10.25
C SER A 100 -9.58 1.35 -9.27
N PHE A 101 -10.54 1.10 -8.40
CA PHE A 101 -10.56 -0.06 -7.51
C PHE A 101 -10.54 -1.37 -8.30
N PHE A 102 -11.52 -1.60 -9.18
CA PHE A 102 -11.57 -2.83 -9.99
C PHE A 102 -10.44 -2.90 -11.02
N GLY A 103 -10.03 -1.77 -11.59
CA GLY A 103 -8.89 -1.69 -12.51
C GLY A 103 -7.59 -2.09 -11.82
N SER A 104 -7.30 -1.53 -10.65
CA SER A 104 -6.12 -1.90 -9.85
C SER A 104 -6.13 -3.37 -9.44
N LEU A 105 -7.30 -3.90 -9.04
CA LEU A 105 -7.45 -5.31 -8.72
C LEU A 105 -7.15 -6.20 -9.93
N PHE A 106 -7.70 -5.87 -11.09
CA PHE A 106 -7.49 -6.61 -12.34
C PHE A 106 -6.01 -6.57 -12.77
N PHE A 107 -5.40 -5.38 -12.80
CA PHE A 107 -4.00 -5.23 -13.19
C PHE A 107 -3.05 -5.91 -12.20
N CYS A 108 -3.29 -5.80 -10.89
CA CYS A 108 -2.45 -6.51 -9.92
C CYS A 108 -2.66 -8.02 -9.95
N ALA A 109 -3.89 -8.50 -10.15
CA ALA A 109 -4.14 -9.93 -10.33
C ALA A 109 -3.41 -10.45 -11.59
N LEU A 110 -3.42 -9.68 -12.68
CA LEU A 110 -2.68 -10.00 -13.90
C LEU A 110 -1.17 -10.04 -13.65
N ILE A 111 -0.61 -9.03 -12.96
CA ILE A 111 0.82 -9.00 -12.60
C ILE A 111 1.17 -10.16 -11.66
N ALA A 112 0.30 -10.50 -10.71
CA ALA A 112 0.51 -11.62 -9.80
C ALA A 112 0.55 -12.96 -10.56
N ILE A 113 -0.42 -13.20 -11.45
CA ILE A 113 -0.50 -14.42 -12.25
C ILE A 113 0.71 -14.52 -13.19
N LEU A 114 1.03 -13.45 -13.93
CA LEU A 114 2.18 -13.43 -14.82
C LEU A 114 3.50 -13.58 -14.03
N GLY A 115 3.60 -12.95 -12.86
CA GLY A 115 4.75 -13.07 -11.97
C GLY A 115 4.94 -14.48 -11.44
N ILE A 116 3.87 -15.23 -11.17
CA ILE A 116 3.95 -16.64 -10.73
C ILE A 116 4.31 -17.56 -11.90
N ILE A 117 3.76 -17.32 -13.10
CA ILE A 117 4.06 -18.12 -14.29
C ILE A 117 5.52 -17.91 -14.73
N PHE A 118 5.99 -16.66 -14.73
CA PHE A 118 7.34 -16.28 -15.15
C PHE A 118 8.26 -16.00 -13.95
N LEU A 119 8.06 -16.72 -12.85
CA LEU A 119 8.73 -16.42 -11.58
C LEU A 119 10.25 -16.48 -11.67
N ASP A 120 10.80 -17.55 -12.24
CA ASP A 120 12.26 -17.72 -12.30
C ASP A 120 12.91 -16.67 -13.22
N PRO A 121 12.41 -16.41 -14.45
CA PRO A 121 12.89 -15.30 -15.28
C PRO A 121 12.76 -13.93 -14.62
N LEU A 122 11.66 -13.68 -13.90
CA LEU A 122 11.42 -12.44 -13.18
C LEU A 122 12.44 -12.25 -12.06
N MET A 123 12.72 -13.30 -11.29
CA MET A 123 13.74 -13.27 -10.23
C MET A 123 15.14 -13.05 -10.80
N TYR A 124 15.49 -13.68 -11.92
CA TYR A 124 16.76 -13.43 -12.61
C TYR A 124 16.87 -11.98 -13.12
N LEU A 125 15.78 -11.43 -13.69
CA LEU A 125 15.73 -10.03 -14.13
C LEU A 125 15.91 -9.06 -12.97
N MET A 126 15.39 -9.41 -11.79
CA MET A 126 15.58 -8.65 -10.54
C MET A 126 16.98 -8.84 -9.92
N GLY A 127 17.87 -9.60 -10.55
CA GLY A 127 19.27 -9.76 -10.14
C GLY A 127 19.57 -11.01 -9.31
N SER A 128 18.68 -12.01 -9.32
CA SER A 128 18.92 -13.28 -8.64
C SER A 128 20.07 -14.07 -9.26
N THR A 129 20.93 -14.63 -8.42
CA THR A 129 21.90 -15.66 -8.80
C THR A 129 21.30 -17.05 -8.58
N SER A 130 21.87 -18.08 -9.24
CA SER A 130 21.40 -19.47 -9.11
C SER A 130 21.39 -20.00 -7.67
N THR A 131 22.25 -19.48 -6.79
CA THR A 131 22.32 -19.85 -5.38
C THR A 131 21.24 -19.18 -4.52
N ILE A 132 20.75 -18.00 -4.93
CA ILE A 132 19.75 -17.20 -4.19
C ILE A 132 18.34 -17.46 -4.72
N LEU A 133 18.21 -17.91 -5.96
CA LEU A 133 16.94 -18.17 -6.64
C LEU A 133 15.93 -18.98 -5.81
N PRO A 134 16.29 -20.09 -5.13
CA PRO A 134 15.32 -20.87 -4.36
C PRO A 134 14.67 -20.07 -3.23
N TYR A 135 15.46 -19.24 -2.56
CA TYR A 135 15.00 -18.37 -1.48
C TYR A 135 14.16 -17.22 -2.03
N ALA A 136 14.64 -16.54 -3.07
CA ALA A 136 13.91 -15.43 -3.70
C ALA A 136 12.54 -15.89 -4.24
N ARG A 137 12.49 -17.08 -4.85
CA ARG A 137 11.27 -17.70 -5.37
C ARG A 137 10.23 -17.94 -4.27
N ALA A 138 10.66 -18.51 -3.13
CA ALA A 138 9.76 -18.77 -2.01
C ALA A 138 9.14 -17.47 -1.49
N TYR A 139 9.94 -16.43 -1.27
CA TYR A 139 9.45 -15.12 -0.81
C TYR A 139 8.57 -14.41 -1.85
N ALA A 140 8.96 -14.43 -3.13
CA ALA A 140 8.23 -13.77 -4.20
C ALA A 140 6.81 -14.34 -4.38
N ILE A 141 6.60 -15.65 -4.20
CA ILE A 141 5.27 -16.26 -4.30
C ILE A 141 4.32 -15.67 -3.26
N PHE A 142 4.75 -15.60 -1.99
CA PHE A 142 3.90 -15.04 -0.93
C PHE A 142 3.56 -13.58 -1.20
N ILE A 143 4.53 -12.79 -1.68
CA ILE A 143 4.29 -11.39 -2.02
C ILE A 143 3.39 -11.24 -3.24
N LEU A 144 3.55 -12.04 -4.29
CA LEU A 144 2.67 -12.00 -5.46
C LEU A 144 1.23 -12.39 -5.12
N ILE A 145 1.03 -13.33 -4.20
CA ILE A 145 -0.31 -13.69 -3.69
C ILE A 145 -0.89 -12.55 -2.85
N ALA A 146 -0.07 -11.88 -2.03
CA ALA A 146 -0.50 -10.74 -1.22
C ALA A 146 -0.66 -9.44 -2.03
N ALA A 147 -0.05 -9.35 -3.21
CA ALA A 147 0.04 -8.14 -4.02
C ALA A 147 -1.32 -7.49 -4.33
N PRO A 148 -2.37 -8.23 -4.75
CA PRO A 148 -3.67 -7.62 -5.00
C PRO A 148 -4.25 -6.94 -3.75
N ALA A 149 -4.12 -7.58 -2.59
CA ALA A 149 -4.64 -7.03 -1.33
C ALA A 149 -3.85 -5.80 -0.87
N MET A 150 -2.52 -5.83 -0.98
CA MET A 150 -1.65 -4.70 -0.65
C MET A 150 -1.94 -3.48 -1.54
N THR A 151 -2.01 -3.70 -2.86
CA THR A 151 -2.30 -2.64 -3.82
C THR A 151 -3.68 -2.06 -3.62
N LEU A 152 -4.70 -2.89 -3.37
CA LEU A 152 -6.06 -2.43 -3.14
C LEU A 152 -6.17 -1.55 -1.89
N SER A 153 -5.46 -1.95 -0.84
CA SER A 153 -5.37 -1.18 0.41
C SER A 153 -4.72 0.19 0.19
N CYS A 154 -3.64 0.23 -0.60
CA CYS A 154 -2.97 1.47 -0.99
C CYS A 154 -3.88 2.38 -1.83
N VAL A 155 -4.57 1.83 -2.83
CA VAL A 155 -5.48 2.58 -3.71
C VAL A 155 -6.64 3.16 -2.90
N MET A 156 -7.26 2.37 -2.03
CA MET A 156 -8.36 2.84 -1.19
C MET A 156 -7.91 3.92 -0.20
N ASN A 157 -6.73 3.76 0.42
CA ASN A 157 -6.17 4.77 1.32
C ASN A 157 -5.97 6.10 0.59
N ASN A 158 -5.44 6.06 -0.63
CA ASN A 158 -5.26 7.25 -1.45
C ASN A 158 -6.60 7.87 -1.83
N ILE A 159 -7.56 7.09 -2.33
CA ILE A 159 -8.90 7.59 -2.69
C ILE A 159 -9.54 8.34 -1.52
N LEU A 160 -9.54 7.77 -0.31
CA LEU A 160 -10.09 8.43 0.89
C LEU A 160 -9.43 9.79 1.18
N ARG A 161 -8.11 9.92 0.97
CA ARG A 161 -7.42 11.22 1.11
C ARG A 161 -7.91 12.23 0.08
N TYR A 162 -8.08 11.81 -1.18
CA TYR A 162 -8.56 12.67 -2.26
C TYR A 162 -10.04 13.04 -2.14
N GLU A 163 -10.84 12.25 -1.43
CA GLU A 163 -12.22 12.62 -1.05
C GLU A 163 -12.29 13.59 0.14
N GLY A 164 -11.16 13.98 0.73
CA GLY A 164 -11.10 14.84 1.92
C GLY A 164 -11.29 14.09 3.24
N GLN A 165 -11.37 12.75 3.20
CA GLN A 165 -11.48 11.87 4.36
C GLN A 165 -10.11 11.40 4.87
N ALA A 166 -9.13 12.31 4.92
CA ALA A 166 -7.76 12.00 5.31
C ALA A 166 -7.64 11.41 6.74
N SER A 167 -8.57 11.76 7.65
CA SER A 167 -8.63 11.17 8.98
C SER A 167 -8.99 9.67 8.96
N LEU A 168 -9.93 9.26 8.10
CA LEU A 168 -10.30 7.85 7.93
C LEU A 168 -9.16 7.07 7.27
N ALA A 169 -8.49 7.66 6.29
CA ALA A 169 -7.28 7.09 5.69
C ALA A 169 -6.17 6.89 6.73
N MET A 170 -5.96 7.86 7.62
CA MET A 170 -4.99 7.75 8.71
C MET A 170 -5.37 6.66 9.70
N ILE A 171 -6.62 6.62 10.18
CA ILE A 171 -7.09 5.61 11.13
C ILE A 171 -6.91 4.21 10.55
N GLY A 172 -7.27 3.99 9.28
CA GLY A 172 -7.11 2.69 8.63
C GLY A 172 -5.64 2.25 8.57
N LEU A 173 -4.74 3.16 8.18
CA LEU A 173 -3.31 2.84 8.06
C LEU A 173 -2.65 2.64 9.43
N THR A 174 -2.94 3.52 10.39
CA THR A 174 -2.39 3.46 11.74
C THR A 174 -2.92 2.25 12.50
N SER A 175 -4.21 1.93 12.41
CA SER A 175 -4.77 0.71 13.03
C SER A 175 -4.19 -0.55 12.40
N GLY A 176 -4.06 -0.61 11.08
CA GLY A 176 -3.40 -1.72 10.38
C GLY A 176 -1.94 -1.88 10.81
N SER A 177 -1.20 -0.78 10.92
CA SER A 177 0.21 -0.79 11.36
C SER A 177 0.33 -1.23 12.83
N ILE A 178 -0.56 -0.76 13.71
CA ILE A 178 -0.60 -1.18 15.12
C ILE A 178 -0.90 -2.68 15.21
N ILE A 179 -1.95 -3.17 14.52
CA ILE A 179 -2.29 -4.60 14.50
C ILE A 179 -1.11 -5.41 13.97
N ASN A 180 -0.41 -4.92 12.95
CA ASN A 180 0.75 -5.60 12.40
C ASN A 180 1.92 -5.67 13.41
N ILE A 181 2.29 -4.54 14.04
CA ILE A 181 3.35 -4.48 15.06
C ILE A 181 3.02 -5.37 16.28
N PHE A 182 1.79 -5.32 16.77
CA PHE A 182 1.36 -6.18 17.89
C PHE A 182 1.24 -7.64 17.47
N GLY A 183 0.81 -7.90 16.24
CA GLY A 183 0.77 -9.22 15.62
C GLY A 183 2.16 -9.83 15.56
N ASP A 184 3.14 -9.11 15.02
CA ASP A 184 4.53 -9.54 14.99
C ASP A 184 5.08 -9.75 16.40
N TYR A 185 4.81 -8.84 17.35
CA TYR A 185 5.23 -9.02 18.74
C TYR A 185 4.65 -10.28 19.39
N ILE A 186 3.35 -10.57 19.17
CA ILE A 186 2.66 -11.75 19.72
C ILE A 186 3.15 -13.02 19.04
N PHE A 187 3.23 -13.04 17.70
CA PHE A 187 3.70 -14.21 16.96
C PHE A 187 5.18 -14.52 17.23
N MET A 188 6.02 -13.49 17.39
CA MET A 188 7.43 -13.67 17.73
C MET A 188 7.64 -14.09 19.19
N ARG A 189 6.97 -13.45 20.17
CA ARG A 189 7.22 -13.76 21.61
C ARG A 189 6.41 -14.93 22.16
N ILE A 190 5.17 -15.13 21.74
CA ILE A 190 4.28 -16.15 22.34
C ILE A 190 4.36 -17.47 21.57
N PHE A 191 4.53 -17.40 20.25
CA PHE A 191 4.47 -18.58 19.39
C PHE A 191 5.83 -19.18 18.97
N HIS A 192 6.98 -18.56 19.31
CA HIS A 192 8.33 -19.12 19.07
C HIS A 192 8.58 -19.65 17.64
N TYR A 193 7.92 -19.13 16.61
CA TYR A 193 7.99 -19.72 15.26
C TYR A 193 9.25 -19.36 14.47
N VAL A 194 10.09 -18.41 14.92
CA VAL A 194 11.33 -18.00 14.21
C VAL A 194 12.49 -17.66 15.16
N VAL A 195 12.69 -18.43 16.24
CA VAL A 195 14.05 -18.59 16.79
C VAL A 195 14.15 -20.02 17.31
N ARG A 196 14.46 -20.93 16.38
CA ARG A 196 15.10 -22.19 16.70
C ARG A 196 16.25 -22.36 15.75
N ASP A 197 17.33 -21.65 16.08
CA ASP A 197 18.68 -22.21 16.14
C ASP A 197 19.27 -21.83 17.50
#